data_AF-A0A383CJH6-F1
#
_entry.id   AF-A0A383CJH6-F1
#
_cell.length_a   1.000
_cell.length_b   1.000
_cell.length_c   1.000
_cell.angle_alpha   90.00
_cell.angle_beta   90.00
_cell.angle_gamma   90.00
#
_symmetry.space_group_name_H-M   'P 1'
#
loop_
_entity.id
_entity.type
_entity.pdbx_description
1 polymer ?
#
loop_
_entity_poly.entity_id
_entity_poly.type
_entity_poly.pdbx_seq_one_letter_code
_entity_poly.pdbx_strand_id
1 'polypeptide(L)'
;AQVVEIIAGTSAIGESLIKMADAVNFTGSIDSGRRVAASAASLLKPAFLELGGKDPAIVLASANLEEAAEAIMHCAIVNTGQACFSIERVYVHESHAREFIDRMSSLAEQVTLNYRDIRVGDIGPFISSKQAKIAEHHLADAQRKGARVVTGGHIERYGGGYWLHPTVVTNVDHSMALMTKETFSPIVPIMIYSDEQQAVELANDSEYGLSASVFGADSDVERVGLELESGGIYCNDVDL
;
A
#
# COMPACT_ATOMS: atom_id res chain seq x y z
N ALA A 1 -38.59 6.31 15.61
CA ALA A 1 -37.37 6.23 16.44
C ALA A 1 -36.18 6.60 15.59
N GLN A 2 -35.15 7.23 16.14
CA GLN A 2 -33.90 7.51 15.44
C GLN A 2 -33.10 6.21 15.33
N VAL A 3 -32.61 5.88 14.14
CA VAL A 3 -31.93 4.61 13.82
C VAL A 3 -30.47 4.80 13.36
N VAL A 4 -30.02 6.05 13.27
CA VAL A 4 -28.64 6.42 12.90
C VAL A 4 -28.19 7.56 13.82
N GLU A 5 -26.97 7.44 14.33
CA GLU A 5 -26.32 8.45 15.16
C GLU A 5 -24.86 8.59 14.73
N ILE A 6 -24.36 9.83 14.71
CA ILE A 6 -22.97 10.16 14.36
C ILE A 6 -22.35 10.81 15.58
N ILE A 7 -21.29 10.18 16.11
CA ILE A 7 -20.61 10.63 17.32
C ILE A 7 -19.16 10.92 16.98
N ALA A 8 -18.77 12.19 17.06
CA ALA A 8 -17.38 12.60 16.92
C ALA A 8 -16.62 12.33 18.23
N GLY A 9 -15.41 11.76 18.15
CA GLY A 9 -14.65 11.41 19.34
C GLY A 9 -13.27 10.85 19.05
N THR A 10 -12.58 10.49 20.14
CA THR A 10 -11.28 9.82 20.12
C THR A 10 -11.46 8.32 20.37
N SER A 11 -10.36 7.58 20.51
CA SER A 11 -10.39 6.16 20.88
C SER A 11 -11.20 5.86 22.14
N ALA A 12 -11.27 6.79 23.11
CA ALA A 12 -12.06 6.61 24.33
C ALA A 12 -13.58 6.47 24.06
N ILE A 13 -14.08 7.19 23.04
CA ILE A 13 -15.47 7.02 22.59
C ILE A 13 -15.62 5.68 21.87
N GLY A 14 -14.67 5.30 21.01
CA GLY A 14 -14.66 3.99 20.35
C GLY A 14 -14.71 2.82 21.33
N GLU A 15 -13.89 2.86 22.39
CA GLU A 15 -13.89 1.85 23.47
C GLU A 15 -15.24 1.77 24.20
N SER A 16 -15.91 2.90 24.38
CA SER A 16 -17.24 2.96 25.00
C SER A 16 -18.31 2.39 24.07
N LEU A 17 -18.23 2.68 22.76
CA LEU A 17 -19.16 2.18 21.74
C LEU A 17 -19.16 0.65 21.66
N ILE A 18 -17.98 0.02 21.73
CA ILE A 18 -17.86 -1.46 21.73
C ILE A 18 -18.68 -2.09 22.87
N LYS A 19 -18.74 -1.44 24.04
CA LYS A 19 -19.51 -1.92 25.20
C LYS A 19 -21.02 -1.82 24.99
N MET A 20 -21.47 -0.87 24.19
CA MET A 20 -22.90 -0.58 23.97
C MET A 20 -23.49 -1.26 22.72
N ALA A 21 -22.69 -1.52 21.70
CA ALA A 21 -23.15 -2.11 20.44
C ALA A 21 -23.33 -3.63 20.51
N ASP A 22 -24.20 -4.22 19.67
CA ASP A 22 -24.35 -5.68 19.58
C ASP A 22 -23.28 -6.34 18.69
N ALA A 23 -22.72 -5.58 17.74
CA ALA A 23 -21.61 -5.96 16.87
C ALA A 23 -20.76 -4.73 16.53
N VAL A 24 -19.51 -4.93 16.14
CA VAL A 24 -18.57 -3.85 15.83
C VAL A 24 -17.98 -4.03 14.45
N ASN A 25 -17.98 -2.96 13.65
CA ASN A 25 -17.20 -2.88 12.42
C ASN A 25 -16.09 -1.83 12.64
N PHE A 26 -14.84 -2.20 12.38
CA PHE A 26 -13.67 -1.35 12.59
C PHE A 26 -12.70 -1.45 11.42
N THR A 27 -12.28 -0.29 10.92
CA THR A 27 -11.23 -0.16 9.91
C THR A 27 -10.11 0.71 10.48
N GLY A 28 -8.85 0.27 10.35
CA GLY A 28 -7.69 1.03 10.78
C GLY A 28 -6.45 0.16 11.01
N SER A 29 -5.46 0.66 11.76
CA SER A 29 -4.21 -0.07 11.99
C SER A 29 -4.41 -1.42 12.71
N ILE A 30 -3.56 -2.41 12.40
CA ILE A 30 -3.46 -3.71 13.13
C ILE A 30 -3.46 -3.54 14.66
N ASP A 31 -2.64 -2.64 15.21
CA ASP A 31 -2.54 -2.45 16.67
C ASP A 31 -3.84 -1.98 17.33
N SER A 32 -4.61 -1.15 16.62
CA SER A 32 -5.93 -0.71 17.07
C SER A 32 -6.96 -1.83 16.89
N GLY A 33 -6.92 -2.53 15.75
CA GLY A 33 -7.76 -3.69 15.47
C GLY A 33 -7.63 -4.80 16.52
N ARG A 34 -6.40 -5.15 16.93
CA ARG A 34 -6.14 -6.13 18.00
C ARG A 34 -6.81 -5.74 19.33
N ARG A 35 -6.78 -4.44 19.68
CA ARG A 35 -7.46 -3.93 20.89
C ARG A 35 -8.98 -4.00 20.77
N VAL A 36 -9.53 -3.65 19.59
CA VAL A 36 -10.96 -3.79 19.30
C VAL A 36 -11.39 -5.25 19.39
N ALA A 37 -10.64 -6.17 18.77
CA ALA A 37 -10.90 -7.60 18.79
C ALA A 37 -10.93 -8.15 20.23
N ALA A 38 -9.91 -7.82 21.04
CA ALA A 38 -9.84 -8.25 22.44
C ALA A 38 -11.02 -7.72 23.27
N SER A 39 -11.40 -6.45 23.06
CA SER A 39 -12.54 -5.82 23.74
C SER A 39 -13.86 -6.49 23.35
N ALA A 40 -14.11 -6.69 22.04
CA ALA A 40 -15.31 -7.36 21.55
C ALA A 40 -15.40 -8.82 22.03
N ALA A 41 -14.29 -9.56 22.00
CA ALA A 41 -14.22 -10.93 22.48
C ALA A 41 -14.52 -11.05 23.99
N SER A 42 -14.04 -10.10 24.79
CA SER A 42 -14.33 -10.07 26.24
C SER A 42 -15.82 -9.90 26.56
N LEU A 43 -16.60 -9.44 25.58
CA LEU A 43 -18.05 -9.24 25.66
C LEU A 43 -18.84 -10.25 24.81
N LEU A 44 -18.16 -11.21 24.17
CA LEU A 44 -18.74 -12.18 23.24
C LEU A 44 -19.53 -11.54 22.07
N LYS A 45 -18.99 -10.44 21.52
CA LYS A 45 -19.61 -9.70 20.41
C LYS A 45 -18.91 -9.97 19.08
N PRO A 46 -19.66 -10.09 17.96
CA PRO A 46 -19.05 -10.13 16.62
C PRO A 46 -18.24 -8.87 16.34
N ALA A 47 -17.06 -9.05 15.73
CA ALA A 47 -16.20 -7.98 15.26
C ALA A 47 -15.79 -8.22 13.81
N PHE A 48 -16.01 -7.23 12.95
CA PHE A 48 -15.56 -7.18 11.56
C PHE A 48 -14.41 -6.19 11.49
N LEU A 49 -13.24 -6.64 11.06
CA LEU A 49 -11.98 -5.91 11.20
C LEU A 49 -11.26 -5.84 9.85
N GLU A 50 -11.05 -4.62 9.35
CA GLU A 50 -10.28 -4.34 8.13
C GLU A 50 -9.00 -3.57 8.52
N LEU A 51 -7.85 -4.25 8.49
CA LEU A 51 -6.68 -3.86 9.30
C LEU A 51 -5.45 -3.37 8.52
N GLY A 52 -5.66 -2.89 7.31
CA GLY A 52 -4.59 -2.40 6.42
C GLY A 52 -4.01 -3.51 5.53
N GLY A 53 -3.05 -3.13 4.71
CA GLY A 53 -2.49 -3.99 3.67
C GLY A 53 -1.00 -3.75 3.44
N LYS A 54 -0.42 -4.62 2.62
CA LYS A 54 0.96 -4.48 2.11
C LYS A 54 0.99 -5.08 0.71
N ASP A 55 0.08 -4.58 -0.11
CA ASP A 55 -0.44 -5.34 -1.23
C ASP A 55 0.62 -5.45 -2.33
N PRO A 56 0.94 -6.69 -2.75
CA PRO A 56 1.95 -6.94 -3.74
C PRO A 56 1.38 -6.84 -5.16
N ALA A 57 2.19 -6.33 -6.09
CA ALA A 57 2.01 -6.51 -7.52
C ALA A 57 3.13 -7.38 -8.10
N ILE A 58 2.78 -8.45 -8.81
CA ILE A 58 3.72 -9.30 -9.55
C ILE A 58 3.60 -8.97 -11.04
N VAL A 59 4.72 -8.58 -11.65
CA VAL A 59 4.85 -8.35 -13.09
C VAL A 59 5.60 -9.52 -13.71
N LEU A 60 4.87 -10.40 -14.41
CA LEU A 60 5.40 -11.61 -15.04
C LEU A 60 6.20 -11.30 -16.32
N ALA A 61 7.00 -12.26 -16.78
CA ALA A 61 7.77 -12.15 -18.02
C ALA A 61 6.89 -11.94 -19.26
N SER A 62 5.62 -12.35 -19.22
CA SER A 62 4.64 -12.17 -20.29
C SER A 62 3.82 -10.87 -20.18
N ALA A 63 4.07 -10.04 -19.17
CA ALA A 63 3.26 -8.86 -18.89
C ALA A 63 3.39 -7.79 -19.98
N ASN A 64 2.29 -7.08 -20.23
CA ASN A 64 2.35 -5.79 -20.90
C ASN A 64 2.88 -4.74 -19.92
N LEU A 65 4.11 -4.28 -20.12
CA LEU A 65 4.78 -3.37 -19.19
C LEU A 65 4.16 -1.98 -19.13
N GLU A 66 3.53 -1.53 -20.21
CA GLU A 66 2.89 -0.22 -20.25
C GLU A 66 1.65 -0.22 -19.36
N GLU A 67 0.74 -1.16 -19.60
CA GLU A 67 -0.48 -1.35 -18.81
C GLU A 67 -0.16 -1.64 -17.34
N ALA A 68 0.82 -2.51 -17.07
CA ALA A 68 1.21 -2.83 -15.70
C ALA A 68 1.79 -1.61 -14.98
N ALA A 69 2.68 -0.84 -15.61
CA ALA A 69 3.30 0.33 -14.97
C ALA A 69 2.26 1.44 -14.70
N GLU A 70 1.35 1.70 -15.65
CA GLU A 70 0.28 2.69 -15.48
C GLU A 70 -0.67 2.31 -14.35
N ALA A 71 -1.15 1.06 -14.33
CA ALA A 71 -2.07 0.58 -13.30
C ALA A 71 -1.43 0.60 -11.90
N ILE A 72 -0.20 0.07 -11.79
CA ILE A 72 0.54 0.03 -10.52
C ILE A 72 0.82 1.45 -10.02
N MET A 73 1.29 2.35 -10.88
CA MET A 73 1.55 3.74 -10.49
C MET A 73 0.26 4.41 -10.00
N HIS A 74 -0.84 4.25 -10.75
CA HIS A 74 -2.11 4.84 -10.38
C HIS A 74 -2.59 4.37 -9.00
N CYS A 75 -2.58 3.06 -8.72
CA CYS A 75 -2.98 2.52 -7.41
C CYS A 75 -2.04 2.96 -6.28
N ALA A 76 -0.73 3.03 -6.53
CA ALA A 76 0.24 3.48 -5.54
C ALA A 76 0.08 4.97 -5.16
N ILE A 77 -0.44 5.81 -6.07
CA ILE A 77 -0.52 7.26 -5.85
C ILE A 77 -1.91 7.77 -5.51
N VAL A 78 -2.98 7.00 -5.79
CA VAL A 78 -4.35 7.37 -5.40
C VAL A 78 -4.38 7.67 -3.90
N ASN A 79 -4.99 8.80 -3.54
CA ASN A 79 -4.99 9.34 -2.18
C ASN A 79 -3.57 9.50 -1.57
N THR A 80 -2.55 9.72 -2.39
CA THR A 80 -1.14 9.79 -1.95
C THR A 80 -0.68 8.48 -1.30
N GLY A 81 -1.16 7.33 -1.82
CA GLY A 81 -0.89 6.00 -1.27
C GLY A 81 -1.47 5.77 0.13
N GLN A 82 -2.33 6.66 0.62
CA GLN A 82 -2.99 6.54 1.93
C GLN A 82 -4.27 5.70 1.80
N ALA A 83 -4.13 4.47 1.34
CA ALA A 83 -5.21 3.52 1.14
C ALA A 83 -4.76 2.11 1.55
N CYS A 84 -5.66 1.34 2.16
CA CYS A 84 -5.34 -0.02 2.63
C CYS A 84 -4.95 -0.97 1.50
N PHE A 85 -5.53 -0.76 0.31
CA PHE A 85 -5.32 -1.56 -0.90
C PHE A 85 -4.15 -1.05 -1.78
N SER A 86 -3.44 -0.01 -1.35
CA SER A 86 -2.40 0.60 -2.18
C SER A 86 -1.29 -0.42 -2.46
N ILE A 87 -0.82 -0.48 -3.71
CA ILE A 87 0.35 -1.30 -4.05
C ILE A 87 1.57 -0.77 -3.32
N GLU A 88 2.06 -1.55 -2.36
CA GLU A 88 3.18 -1.20 -1.49
C GLU A 88 4.43 -2.05 -1.74
N ARG A 89 4.34 -3.08 -2.58
CA ARG A 89 5.45 -3.95 -3.00
C ARG A 89 5.28 -4.34 -4.45
N VAL A 90 6.33 -4.19 -5.26
CA VAL A 90 6.32 -4.62 -6.65
C VAL A 90 7.43 -5.63 -6.88
N TYR A 91 7.07 -6.77 -7.47
CA TYR A 91 7.99 -7.81 -7.89
C TYR A 91 7.99 -7.86 -9.41
N VAL A 92 9.14 -7.61 -10.03
CA VAL A 92 9.27 -7.58 -11.49
C VAL A 92 10.26 -8.64 -11.97
N HIS A 93 9.87 -9.38 -13.01
CA HIS A 93 10.75 -10.37 -13.62
C HIS A 93 12.01 -9.68 -14.18
N GLU A 94 13.17 -10.31 -14.02
CA GLU A 94 14.47 -9.74 -14.38
C GLU A 94 14.58 -9.30 -15.85
N SER A 95 13.87 -9.97 -16.76
CA SER A 95 13.83 -9.61 -18.19
C SER A 95 13.26 -8.22 -18.45
N HIS A 96 12.43 -7.73 -17.53
CA HIS A 96 11.70 -6.47 -17.66
C HIS A 96 12.18 -5.38 -16.70
N ALA A 97 13.03 -5.74 -15.74
CA ALA A 97 13.39 -4.87 -14.62
C ALA A 97 13.82 -3.47 -15.05
N ARG A 98 14.73 -3.35 -16.02
CA ARG A 98 15.23 -2.05 -16.47
C ARG A 98 14.11 -1.21 -17.10
N GLU A 99 13.41 -1.76 -18.09
CA GLU A 99 12.36 -1.03 -18.81
C GLU A 99 11.22 -0.63 -17.87
N PHE A 100 10.81 -1.54 -16.99
CA PHE A 100 9.75 -1.29 -16.03
C PHE A 100 10.12 -0.20 -15.03
N ILE A 101 11.35 -0.22 -14.47
CA ILE A 101 11.84 0.83 -13.56
C ILE A 101 11.86 2.18 -14.29
N ASP A 102 12.38 2.24 -15.51
CA ASP A 102 12.45 3.48 -16.30
C ASP A 102 11.04 4.06 -16.57
N ARG A 103 10.06 3.20 -16.88
CA ARG A 103 8.64 3.59 -17.03
C ARG A 103 8.03 4.09 -15.73
N MET A 104 8.17 3.35 -14.64
CA MET A 104 7.66 3.74 -13.33
C MET A 104 8.25 5.07 -12.87
N SER A 105 9.55 5.30 -13.07
CA SER A 105 10.19 6.58 -12.76
C SER A 105 9.64 7.72 -13.63
N SER A 106 9.48 7.48 -14.94
CA SER A 106 8.92 8.48 -15.86
C SER A 106 7.48 8.86 -15.52
N LEU A 107 6.66 7.88 -15.10
CA LEU A 107 5.29 8.13 -14.65
C LEU A 107 5.30 8.91 -13.33
N ALA A 108 6.12 8.51 -12.36
CA ALA A 108 6.25 9.18 -11.06
C ALA A 108 6.62 10.66 -11.20
N GLU A 109 7.53 11.00 -12.12
CA GLU A 109 7.98 12.39 -12.35
C GLU A 109 6.91 13.29 -12.98
N GLN A 110 5.91 12.70 -13.65
CA GLN A 110 4.79 13.45 -14.22
C GLN A 110 3.73 13.82 -13.19
N VAL A 111 3.72 13.17 -12.02
CA VAL A 111 2.72 13.40 -10.97
C VAL A 111 3.00 14.69 -10.22
N THR A 112 1.99 15.56 -10.21
CA THR A 112 2.05 16.89 -9.62
C THR A 112 1.28 16.98 -8.30
N LEU A 113 1.76 17.84 -7.39
CA LEU A 113 1.11 18.08 -6.10
C LEU A 113 0.01 19.14 -6.24
N ASN A 114 -1.13 18.92 -5.58
CA ASN A 114 -2.24 19.87 -5.55
C ASN A 114 -2.11 20.99 -4.48
N TYR A 115 -0.88 21.36 -4.12
CA TYR A 115 -0.59 22.25 -2.98
C TYR A 115 -1.18 23.67 -3.13
N ARG A 116 -1.03 24.30 -4.30
CA ARG A 116 -1.47 25.70 -4.48
C ARG A 116 -2.97 25.82 -4.69
N ASP A 117 -3.58 24.85 -5.35
CA ASP A 117 -5.01 24.76 -5.62
C ASP A 117 -5.38 23.28 -5.61
N ILE A 118 -6.26 22.89 -4.70
CA ILE A 118 -6.71 21.49 -4.55
C ILE A 118 -7.36 20.93 -5.84
N ARG A 119 -7.77 21.80 -6.76
CA ARG A 119 -8.37 21.44 -8.06
C ARG A 119 -7.33 21.23 -9.16
N VAL A 120 -6.06 21.55 -8.91
CA VAL A 120 -4.98 21.48 -9.90
C VAL A 120 -3.84 20.64 -9.33
N GLY A 121 -3.65 19.45 -9.89
CA GLY A 121 -2.64 18.50 -9.49
C GLY A 121 -3.25 17.14 -9.19
N ASP A 122 -2.41 16.13 -9.02
CA ASP A 122 -2.80 14.73 -9.01
C ASP A 122 -2.92 14.19 -7.58
N ILE A 123 -2.00 14.59 -6.70
CA ILE A 123 -1.93 14.07 -5.32
C ILE A 123 -1.92 15.16 -4.25
N GLY A 124 -2.39 14.79 -3.06
CA GLY A 124 -2.56 15.64 -1.89
C GLY A 124 -1.43 15.55 -0.86
N PRO A 125 -1.57 16.23 0.28
CA PRO A 125 -0.64 16.09 1.39
C PRO A 125 -0.92 14.79 2.16
N PHE A 126 0.04 14.41 3.02
CA PHE A 126 -0.28 13.50 4.12
C PHE A 126 -1.33 14.10 5.04
N ILE A 127 -2.33 13.29 5.42
CA ILE A 127 -3.37 13.71 6.36
C ILE A 127 -2.83 13.93 7.78
N SER A 128 -1.71 13.26 8.13
CA SER A 128 -1.08 13.42 9.44
C SER A 128 0.45 13.48 9.33
N SER A 129 1.07 14.29 10.20
CA SER A 129 2.52 14.35 10.32
C SER A 129 3.13 13.05 10.85
N LYS A 130 2.35 12.22 11.55
CA LYS A 130 2.77 10.89 11.99
C LYS A 130 3.04 10.00 10.79
N GLN A 131 2.15 10.00 9.79
CA GLN A 131 2.33 9.15 8.61
C GLN A 131 3.51 9.60 7.74
N ALA A 132 3.68 10.91 7.56
CA ALA A 132 4.84 11.46 6.85
C ALA A 132 6.18 11.02 7.49
N LYS A 133 6.24 10.98 8.83
CA LYS A 133 7.43 10.50 9.56
C LYS A 133 7.66 8.99 9.43
N ILE A 134 6.60 8.19 9.29
CA ILE A 134 6.72 6.75 9.02
C ILE A 134 7.34 6.55 7.64
N ALA A 135 6.82 7.24 6.62
CA ALA A 135 7.36 7.20 5.26
C ALA A 135 8.85 7.62 5.22
N GLU A 136 9.20 8.73 5.89
CA GLU A 136 10.59 9.20 6.01
C GLU A 136 11.49 8.16 6.69
N HIS A 137 11.01 7.55 7.78
CA HIS A 137 11.76 6.49 8.48
C HIS A 137 11.98 5.25 7.62
N HIS A 138 10.94 4.83 6.89
CA HIS A 138 10.97 3.68 5.98
C HIS A 138 12.01 3.89 4.86
N LEU A 139 12.02 5.08 4.23
CA LEU A 139 13.03 5.44 3.23
C LEU A 139 14.44 5.46 3.80
N ALA A 140 14.63 6.09 4.96
CA ALA A 140 15.94 6.15 5.61
C ALA A 140 16.44 4.76 6.03
N ASP A 141 15.56 3.87 6.47
CA ASP A 141 15.90 2.48 6.78
C ASP A 141 16.41 1.73 5.55
N ALA A 142 15.65 1.79 4.45
CA ALA A 142 16.01 1.15 3.20
C ALA A 142 17.32 1.69 2.61
N GLN A 143 17.51 3.02 2.57
CA GLN A 143 18.75 3.62 2.09
C GLN A 143 19.97 3.18 2.91
N ARG A 144 19.85 3.09 4.24
CA ARG A 144 20.94 2.55 5.10
C ARG A 144 21.25 1.09 4.80
N LYS A 145 20.27 0.32 4.33
CA LYS A 145 20.41 -1.09 3.94
C LYS A 145 20.79 -1.27 2.47
N GLY A 146 21.04 -0.19 1.73
CA GLY A 146 21.56 -0.21 0.37
C GLY A 146 20.53 0.06 -0.73
N ALA A 147 19.28 0.35 -0.38
CA ALA A 147 18.27 0.73 -1.37
C ALA A 147 18.64 2.00 -2.13
N ARG A 148 18.21 2.08 -3.38
CA ARG A 148 18.38 3.24 -4.26
C ARG A 148 17.05 3.91 -4.51
N VAL A 149 16.92 5.16 -4.09
CA VAL A 149 15.82 6.02 -4.51
C VAL A 149 16.08 6.46 -5.95
N VAL A 150 15.15 6.15 -6.86
CA VAL A 150 15.25 6.50 -8.29
C VAL A 150 14.58 7.85 -8.56
N THR A 151 13.41 8.09 -7.96
CA THR A 151 12.65 9.34 -8.05
C THR A 151 12.05 9.71 -6.69
N GLY A 152 11.72 10.99 -6.50
CA GLY A 152 11.08 11.47 -5.25
C GLY A 152 11.96 11.29 -4.00
N GLY A 153 11.40 10.66 -2.97
CA GLY A 153 12.13 10.18 -1.79
C GLY A 153 12.48 11.23 -0.74
N HIS A 154 11.87 12.40 -0.79
CA HIS A 154 12.06 13.46 0.20
C HIS A 154 10.72 14.07 0.61
N ILE A 155 10.51 14.18 1.92
CA ILE A 155 9.32 14.82 2.47
C ILE A 155 9.46 16.34 2.33
N GLU A 156 8.57 16.95 1.55
CA GLU A 156 8.51 18.38 1.37
C GLU A 156 7.53 19.03 2.34
N ARG A 157 7.80 20.29 2.69
CA ARG A 157 6.94 21.07 3.60
C ARG A 157 6.42 22.32 2.92
N TYR A 158 5.11 22.36 2.74
CA TYR A 158 4.40 23.48 2.14
C TYR A 158 3.19 23.87 2.97
N GLY A 159 3.05 25.16 3.28
CA GLY A 159 1.91 25.70 4.03
C GLY A 159 1.69 25.04 5.41
N GLY A 160 2.73 24.45 5.99
CA GLY A 160 2.66 23.67 7.24
C GLY A 160 2.33 22.18 7.06
N GLY A 161 1.87 21.76 5.87
CA GLY A 161 1.62 20.36 5.51
C GLY A 161 2.88 19.59 5.11
N TYR A 162 2.71 18.29 4.93
CA TYR A 162 3.76 17.34 4.53
C TYR A 162 3.36 16.72 3.20
N TRP A 163 4.30 16.66 2.27
CA TRP A 163 4.08 16.20 0.90
C TRP A 163 5.18 15.24 0.49
N LEU A 164 4.86 14.30 -0.39
CA LEU A 164 5.83 13.39 -0.98
C LEU A 164 5.41 13.12 -2.42
N HIS A 165 6.31 13.41 -3.35
CA HIS A 165 6.15 12.95 -4.74
C HIS A 165 6.24 11.42 -4.80
N PRO A 166 5.62 10.78 -5.80
CA PRO A 166 5.74 9.33 -5.96
C PRO A 166 7.21 8.92 -6.02
N THR A 167 7.54 7.91 -5.22
CA THR A 167 8.92 7.57 -4.90
C THR A 167 9.19 6.15 -5.34
N VAL A 168 9.93 5.98 -6.44
CA VAL A 168 10.36 4.67 -6.90
C VAL A 168 11.66 4.28 -6.18
N VAL A 169 11.68 3.12 -5.53
CA VAL A 169 12.84 2.62 -4.79
C VAL A 169 13.25 1.25 -5.35
N THR A 170 14.54 1.05 -5.61
CA THR A 170 15.08 -0.21 -6.13
C THR A 170 16.21 -0.73 -5.25
N ASN A 171 16.76 -1.90 -5.56
CA ASN A 171 17.73 -2.59 -4.72
C ASN A 171 17.20 -2.80 -3.29
N VAL A 172 15.94 -3.25 -3.21
CA VAL A 172 15.21 -3.49 -1.97
C VAL A 172 15.12 -4.99 -1.69
N ASP A 173 14.97 -5.34 -0.42
CA ASP A 173 14.68 -6.69 0.03
C ASP A 173 13.82 -6.66 1.30
N HIS A 174 13.37 -7.83 1.74
CA HIS A 174 12.47 -7.98 2.88
C HIS A 174 13.12 -7.71 4.24
N SER A 175 14.43 -7.41 4.30
CA SER A 175 15.03 -6.88 5.51
C SER A 175 14.64 -5.42 5.77
N MET A 176 14.12 -4.70 4.76
CA MET A 176 13.80 -3.28 4.82
C MET A 176 12.37 -3.03 5.30
N ALA A 177 12.18 -2.00 6.14
CA ALA A 177 10.87 -1.68 6.70
C ALA A 177 9.80 -1.42 5.62
N LEU A 178 10.18 -0.73 4.55
CA LEU A 178 9.28 -0.42 3.44
C LEU A 178 8.85 -1.63 2.61
N MET A 179 9.45 -2.81 2.81
CA MET A 179 9.02 -4.07 2.20
C MET A 179 8.16 -4.93 3.14
N THR A 180 8.05 -4.60 4.44
CA THR A 180 7.40 -5.50 5.42
C THR A 180 6.37 -4.82 6.33
N LYS A 181 6.41 -3.49 6.46
CA LYS A 181 5.47 -2.71 7.27
C LYS A 181 4.67 -1.76 6.37
N GLU A 182 3.39 -1.61 6.67
CA GLU A 182 2.51 -0.65 5.98
C GLU A 182 3.13 0.76 6.04
N THR A 183 3.29 1.37 4.88
CA THR A 183 3.95 2.67 4.69
C THR A 183 2.92 3.76 4.48
N PHE A 184 1.79 3.43 3.85
CA PHE A 184 0.62 4.29 3.67
C PHE A 184 1.00 5.63 3.03
N SER A 185 1.72 5.54 1.92
CA SER A 185 2.38 6.66 1.24
C SER A 185 2.66 6.29 -0.22
N PRO A 186 2.97 7.25 -1.12
CA PRO A 186 3.20 6.97 -2.53
C PRO A 186 4.64 6.48 -2.78
N ILE A 187 5.10 5.49 -2.01
CA ILE A 187 6.41 4.86 -2.15
C ILE A 187 6.21 3.50 -2.81
N VAL A 188 6.87 3.28 -3.95
CA VAL A 188 6.78 2.06 -4.74
C VAL A 188 8.14 1.38 -4.77
N PRO A 189 8.40 0.42 -3.87
CA PRO A 189 9.59 -0.40 -3.94
C PRO A 189 9.45 -1.51 -4.97
N ILE A 190 10.49 -1.66 -5.79
CA ILE A 190 10.56 -2.62 -6.88
C ILE A 190 11.71 -3.60 -6.58
N MET A 191 11.33 -4.84 -6.29
CA MET A 191 12.22 -5.99 -6.11
C MET A 191 12.24 -6.83 -7.38
N ILE A 192 13.42 -7.28 -7.79
CA ILE A 192 13.59 -8.11 -8.99
C ILE A 192 13.56 -9.57 -8.58
N TYR A 193 12.88 -10.41 -9.36
CA TYR A 193 12.91 -11.86 -9.25
C TYR A 193 13.25 -12.50 -10.60
N SER A 194 13.69 -13.76 -10.59
CA SER A 194 14.01 -14.51 -11.82
C SER A 194 13.18 -15.78 -11.96
N ASP A 195 12.69 -16.33 -10.85
CA ASP A 195 11.85 -17.52 -10.81
C ASP A 195 10.43 -17.14 -10.35
N GLU A 196 9.42 -17.65 -11.04
CA GLU A 196 8.04 -17.28 -10.75
C GLU A 196 7.57 -17.78 -9.37
N GLN A 197 8.03 -18.95 -8.92
CA GLN A 197 7.71 -19.45 -7.58
C GLN A 197 8.31 -18.53 -6.51
N GLN A 198 9.52 -18.03 -6.74
CA GLN A 198 10.13 -17.03 -5.88
C GLN A 198 9.26 -15.76 -5.79
N ALA A 199 8.62 -15.32 -6.88
CA ALA A 199 7.74 -14.15 -6.84
C ALA A 199 6.51 -14.39 -5.95
N VAL A 200 5.92 -15.58 -6.01
CA VAL A 200 4.81 -16.01 -5.13
C VAL A 200 5.27 -16.05 -3.67
N GLU A 201 6.41 -16.68 -3.39
CA GLU A 201 6.98 -16.75 -2.03
C GLU A 201 7.24 -15.36 -1.44
N LEU A 202 7.80 -14.45 -2.24
CA LEU A 202 8.03 -13.07 -1.84
C LEU A 202 6.71 -12.30 -1.64
N ALA A 203 5.72 -12.48 -2.51
CA ALA A 203 4.42 -11.83 -2.35
C ALA A 203 3.72 -12.28 -1.05
N ASN A 204 3.80 -13.58 -0.73
CA ASN A 204 3.20 -14.18 0.46
C ASN A 204 4.04 -13.97 1.75
N ASP A 205 5.31 -13.58 1.67
CA ASP A 205 6.12 -13.21 2.85
C ASP A 205 5.70 -11.85 3.43
N SER A 206 4.53 -11.84 4.06
CA SER A 206 3.85 -10.68 4.61
C SER A 206 2.96 -11.08 5.79
N GLU A 207 2.81 -10.20 6.79
CA GLU A 207 1.81 -10.38 7.86
C GLU A 207 0.39 -9.94 7.42
N TYR A 208 0.25 -9.47 6.18
CA TYR A 208 -0.97 -8.93 5.56
C TYR A 208 -1.43 -9.82 4.40
N GLY A 209 -2.70 -9.71 4.03
CA GLY A 209 -3.29 -10.44 2.90
C GLY A 209 -4.61 -9.82 2.44
N LEU A 210 -4.64 -8.49 2.26
CA LEU A 210 -5.84 -7.78 1.84
C LEU A 210 -6.09 -8.04 0.34
N SER A 211 -5.26 -7.47 -0.52
CA SER A 211 -5.33 -7.67 -1.96
C SER A 211 -3.95 -7.97 -2.56
N ALA A 212 -3.93 -8.42 -3.82
CA ALA A 212 -2.75 -8.58 -4.63
C ALA A 212 -3.07 -8.44 -6.13
N SER A 213 -2.08 -8.05 -6.92
CA SER A 213 -2.19 -7.91 -8.38
C SER A 213 -1.18 -8.77 -9.11
N VAL A 214 -1.59 -9.36 -10.23
CA VAL A 214 -0.70 -10.12 -11.13
C VAL A 214 -0.89 -9.66 -12.56
N PHE A 215 0.20 -9.32 -13.23
CA PHE A 215 0.23 -8.87 -14.64
C PHE A 215 0.96 -9.90 -15.50
N GLY A 216 0.36 -10.31 -16.62
CA GLY A 216 0.85 -11.40 -17.46
C GLY A 216 -0.18 -11.87 -18.49
N ALA A 217 0.08 -13.01 -19.14
CA ALA A 217 -0.92 -13.64 -19.99
C ALA A 217 -2.02 -14.25 -19.10
N ASP A 218 -3.26 -14.32 -19.59
CA ASP A 218 -4.42 -14.75 -18.80
C ASP A 218 -4.21 -16.10 -18.07
N SER A 219 -3.57 -17.08 -18.73
CA SER A 219 -3.28 -18.37 -18.11
C SER A 219 -2.24 -18.30 -17.00
N ASP A 220 -1.31 -17.35 -17.06
CA ASP A 220 -0.24 -17.19 -16.07
C ASP A 220 -0.76 -16.43 -14.85
N VAL A 221 -1.54 -15.36 -15.06
CA VAL A 221 -2.11 -14.57 -13.97
C VAL A 221 -3.13 -15.37 -13.16
N GLU A 222 -3.95 -16.23 -13.80
CA GLU A 222 -4.88 -17.11 -13.10
C GLU A 222 -4.12 -18.12 -12.23
N ARG A 223 -3.09 -18.75 -12.79
CA ARG A 223 -2.29 -19.75 -12.09
C ARG A 223 -1.53 -19.16 -10.91
N VAL A 224 -0.80 -18.06 -11.12
CA VAL A 224 -0.05 -17.37 -10.06
C VAL A 224 -1.00 -16.78 -9.02
N GLY A 225 -2.12 -16.19 -9.45
CA GLY A 225 -3.11 -15.59 -8.56
C GLY A 225 -3.73 -16.58 -7.57
N LEU A 226 -3.90 -17.85 -7.97
CA LEU A 226 -4.41 -18.91 -7.09
C LEU A 226 -3.42 -19.33 -5.98
N GLU A 227 -2.15 -18.97 -6.08
CA GLU A 227 -1.13 -19.26 -5.07
C GLU A 227 -0.94 -18.11 -4.06
N LEU A 228 -1.58 -16.96 -4.28
CA LEU A 228 -1.43 -15.79 -3.42
C LEU A 228 -2.35 -15.84 -2.20
N GLU A 229 -1.78 -15.55 -1.04
CA GLU A 229 -2.48 -15.53 0.26
C GLU A 229 -3.14 -14.17 0.53
N SER A 230 -3.97 -13.69 -0.41
CA SER A 230 -4.73 -12.44 -0.29
C SER A 230 -6.24 -12.65 -0.52
N GLY A 231 -7.07 -11.80 0.08
CA GLY A 231 -8.52 -11.86 -0.06
C GLY A 231 -9.04 -11.45 -1.44
N GLY A 232 -8.44 -10.41 -2.04
CA GLY A 232 -8.73 -9.95 -3.40
C GLY A 232 -7.55 -10.17 -4.34
N ILE A 233 -7.76 -10.83 -5.48
CA ILE A 233 -6.72 -11.05 -6.49
C ILE A 233 -7.16 -10.39 -7.80
N TYR A 234 -6.34 -9.46 -8.29
CA TYR A 234 -6.60 -8.67 -9.50
C TYR A 234 -5.68 -9.14 -10.63
N CYS A 235 -6.28 -9.57 -11.74
CA CYS A 235 -5.58 -10.11 -12.90
C CYS A 235 -5.50 -9.04 -14.00
N ASN A 236 -4.28 -8.66 -14.39
CA ASN A 236 -4.00 -7.57 -15.33
C ASN A 236 -4.63 -6.22 -14.92
N ASP A 237 -4.85 -6.03 -13.62
CA ASP A 237 -5.43 -4.83 -13.04
C ASP A 237 -5.03 -4.68 -11.56
N VAL A 238 -5.52 -3.63 -10.92
CA VAL A 238 -5.29 -3.28 -9.51
C VAL A 238 -6.60 -3.10 -8.75
N ASP A 239 -6.50 -3.11 -7.41
CA ASP A 239 -7.62 -2.84 -6.51
C ASP A 239 -7.97 -1.34 -6.53
N LEU A 240 -8.81 -0.90 -7.48
CA LEU A 240 -9.28 0.48 -7.65
C LEU A 240 -10.74 0.58 -8.09
#